data_AF-A0A1F6MQY9-F1
#
_entry.id   AF-A0A1F6MQY9-F1
#
_cell.length_a   1.000
_cell.length_b   1.000
_cell.length_c   1.000
_cell.angle_alpha   90.00
_cell.angle_beta   90.00
_cell.angle_gamma   90.00
#
_symmetry.space_group_name_H-M   'P 1'
#
loop_
_entity.id
_entity.type
_entity.pdbx_description
1 polymer ?
#
loop_
_entity_poly.entity_id
_entity_poly.type
_entity_poly.pdbx_seq_one_letter_code
_entity_poly.pdbx_strand_id
1 'polypeptide(L)'
;MRRNIDNIEIKDPPIRELGKKRSCLKRSCSTGCGGIVIFIIASLIILKLSASPRQKELQTVPPNFPAAVPIYDIGNSDRIALIYGKEKGRWLEIAAYAPKLVVAPIVIIINDKLFPSSTTTDENRFSRFTRLLKEPVIDHRDTIQIDWTELTAEPRFVYDYYKKELEKSEFLIKPSQNSDRVKQFSFQKDSIEGAIFIEDNPENKGTDYLSLTVNF
;
A
#
# COMPACT_ATOMS: atom_id res chain seq x y z
N MET A 1 -53.91 86.15 20.02
CA MET A 1 -53.99 85.11 18.97
C MET A 1 -53.21 83.89 19.42
N ARG A 2 -53.89 82.74 19.56
CA ARG A 2 -53.35 81.48 20.09
C ARG A 2 -52.81 80.67 18.90
N ARG A 3 -51.52 80.31 18.90
CA ARG A 3 -50.93 79.47 17.85
C ARG A 3 -51.43 78.04 18.03
N ASN A 4 -52.16 77.52 17.05
CA ASN A 4 -52.38 76.08 16.89
C ASN A 4 -51.02 75.44 16.59
N ILE A 5 -50.62 74.49 17.43
CA ILE A 5 -49.46 73.65 17.18
C ILE A 5 -50.05 72.36 16.62
N ASP A 6 -49.88 72.17 15.32
CA ASP A 6 -50.32 70.96 14.64
C ASP A 6 -49.58 69.76 15.21
N ASN A 7 -50.33 68.67 15.42
CA ASN A 7 -49.82 67.40 15.92
C ASN A 7 -48.93 66.76 14.86
N ILE A 8 -47.61 66.93 14.97
CA ILE A 8 -46.63 66.31 14.08
C ILE A 8 -46.48 64.86 14.53
N GLU A 9 -47.18 63.95 13.85
CA GLU A 9 -46.99 62.51 13.97
C GLU A 9 -45.64 62.14 13.33
N ILE A 10 -44.63 61.91 14.17
CA ILE A 10 -43.31 61.47 13.74
C ILE A 10 -43.47 60.04 13.19
N LYS A 11 -43.52 59.92 11.86
CA LYS A 11 -43.36 58.62 11.20
C LYS A 11 -41.93 58.15 11.42
N ASP A 12 -41.75 57.20 12.33
CA ASP A 12 -40.51 56.46 12.43
C ASP A 12 -40.13 55.88 11.06
N PRO A 13 -38.88 56.03 10.60
CA PRO A 13 -38.46 55.46 9.33
C PRO A 13 -38.66 53.94 9.36
N PRO A 14 -38.96 53.30 8.23
CA PRO A 14 -39.18 51.85 8.19
C PRO A 14 -37.87 51.10 8.46
N ILE A 15 -37.55 50.86 9.73
CA ILE A 15 -36.39 50.04 10.15
C ILE A 15 -36.63 48.54 9.86
N ARG A 16 -37.81 48.19 9.31
CA ARG A 16 -38.22 46.79 9.06
C ARG A 16 -37.65 46.16 7.78
N GLU A 17 -36.86 46.87 6.98
CA GLU A 17 -36.29 46.28 5.75
C GLU A 17 -34.84 45.80 5.85
N LEU A 18 -34.10 46.16 6.90
CA LEU A 18 -32.71 45.72 7.09
C LEU A 18 -32.59 44.29 7.65
N GLY A 19 -33.70 43.67 8.04
CA GLY A 19 -33.74 42.32 8.61
C GLY A 19 -33.84 41.18 7.61
N LYS A 20 -34.01 41.44 6.31
CA LYS A 20 -34.19 40.38 5.29
C LYS A 20 -32.82 39.85 4.82
N LYS A 21 -32.00 39.34 5.75
CA LYS A 21 -30.85 38.50 5.41
C LYS A 21 -31.41 37.25 4.71
N ARG A 22 -31.33 37.23 3.38
CA ARG A 22 -31.74 36.10 2.56
C ARG A 22 -31.02 34.85 3.09
N SER A 23 -31.79 33.94 3.68
CA SER A 23 -31.34 32.63 4.19
C SER A 23 -30.93 31.67 3.04
N CYS A 24 -30.45 32.19 1.92
CA CYS A 24 -29.92 31.38 0.82
C CYS A 24 -28.55 30.79 1.17
N LEU A 25 -27.81 31.40 2.10
CA LEU A 25 -26.49 30.92 2.52
C LEU A 25 -26.55 29.59 3.30
N LYS A 26 -27.64 29.33 4.06
CA LYS A 26 -27.82 28.07 4.80
C LYS A 26 -28.18 26.89 3.89
N ARG A 27 -28.91 27.13 2.79
CA ARG A 27 -29.26 26.07 1.83
C ARG A 27 -28.12 25.78 0.85
N SER A 28 -27.38 26.78 0.38
CA SER A 28 -26.26 26.57 -0.56
C SER A 28 -25.01 25.98 0.10
N CYS A 29 -24.76 26.25 1.38
CA CYS A 29 -23.61 25.67 2.09
C CYS A 29 -23.82 24.17 2.42
N SER A 30 -25.06 23.75 2.65
CA SER A 30 -25.42 22.34 2.88
C SER A 30 -25.27 21.48 1.62
N THR A 31 -25.69 21.96 0.45
CA THR A 31 -25.48 21.24 -0.82
C THR A 31 -24.03 21.28 -1.30
N GLY A 32 -23.32 22.40 -1.09
CA GLY A 32 -21.91 22.51 -1.45
C GLY A 32 -20.99 21.61 -0.60
N CYS A 33 -21.15 21.61 0.72
CA CYS A 33 -20.34 20.77 1.61
C CYS A 33 -20.67 19.28 1.46
N GLY A 34 -21.95 18.93 1.27
CA GLY A 34 -22.37 17.56 0.99
C GLY A 34 -21.79 17.01 -0.32
N GLY A 35 -21.77 17.81 -1.39
CA GLY A 35 -21.17 17.42 -2.67
C GLY A 35 -19.66 17.17 -2.56
N ILE A 36 -18.93 17.99 -1.80
CA ILE A 36 -17.49 17.80 -1.55
C ILE A 36 -17.25 16.51 -0.77
N VAL A 37 -18.04 16.23 0.27
CA VAL A 37 -17.91 14.99 1.07
C VAL A 37 -18.16 13.76 0.19
N ILE A 38 -19.20 13.77 -0.64
CA ILE A 38 -19.49 12.66 -1.58
C ILE A 38 -18.35 12.50 -2.59
N PHE A 39 -17.81 13.59 -3.12
CA PHE A 39 -16.68 13.54 -4.05
C PHE A 39 -15.42 12.95 -3.40
N ILE A 40 -15.12 13.32 -2.15
CA ILE A 40 -14.01 12.75 -1.38
C ILE A 40 -14.22 11.24 -1.17
N ILE A 41 -15.42 10.83 -0.75
CA ILE A 41 -15.75 9.40 -0.54
C ILE A 41 -15.62 8.63 -1.86
N ALA A 42 -16.18 9.15 -2.96
CA ALA A 42 -16.08 8.51 -4.27
C ALA A 42 -14.63 8.40 -4.74
N SER A 43 -13.82 9.44 -4.53
CA SER A 43 -12.39 9.44 -4.84
C SER A 43 -11.65 8.36 -4.04
N LEU A 44 -11.91 8.24 -2.73
CA LEU A 44 -11.32 7.20 -1.89
C LEU A 44 -11.72 5.80 -2.33
N ILE A 45 -12.97 5.60 -2.76
CA ILE A 45 -13.46 4.32 -3.29
C ILE A 45 -12.73 3.96 -4.60
N ILE A 46 -12.65 4.90 -5.55
CA ILE A 46 -11.94 4.70 -6.83
C ILE A 46 -10.46 4.38 -6.58
N LEU A 47 -9.84 5.08 -5.63
CA LEU A 47 -8.46 4.86 -5.25
C LEU A 47 -8.27 3.46 -4.64
N LYS A 48 -9.15 3.04 -3.74
CA LYS A 48 -9.13 1.68 -3.15
C LYS A 48 -9.29 0.58 -4.22
N LEU A 49 -10.21 0.77 -5.16
CA LEU A 49 -10.46 -0.18 -6.25
C LEU A 49 -9.30 -0.26 -7.26
N SER A 50 -8.66 0.88 -7.54
CA SER A 50 -7.55 0.94 -8.50
C SER A 50 -6.20 0.52 -7.91
N ALA A 51 -6.06 0.62 -6.58
CA ALA A 51 -4.82 0.32 -5.85
C ALA A 51 -4.59 -1.17 -5.54
N SER A 52 -5.62 -2.01 -5.68
CA SER A 52 -5.49 -3.43 -5.38
C SER A 52 -4.74 -4.14 -6.53
N PRO A 53 -3.59 -4.79 -6.26
CA PRO A 53 -2.87 -5.52 -7.29
C PRO A 53 -3.73 -6.68 -7.81
N ARG A 54 -3.82 -6.82 -9.13
CA ARG A 54 -4.58 -7.92 -9.75
C ARG A 54 -3.80 -9.21 -9.60
N GLN A 55 -4.16 -10.02 -8.60
CA GLN A 55 -3.67 -11.39 -8.51
C GLN A 55 -4.25 -12.17 -9.70
N LYS A 56 -3.39 -12.83 -10.47
CA LYS A 56 -3.85 -13.80 -11.47
C LYS A 56 -3.72 -15.19 -10.89
N GLU A 57 -4.84 -15.90 -10.82
CA GLU A 57 -4.84 -17.33 -10.50
C GLU A 57 -4.42 -18.10 -11.75
N LEU A 58 -3.43 -18.97 -11.57
CA LEU A 58 -2.86 -19.81 -12.60
C LEU A 58 -3.16 -21.27 -12.27
N GLN A 59 -3.37 -22.09 -13.30
CA GLN A 59 -3.50 -23.54 -13.14
C GLN A 59 -2.14 -24.25 -13.13
N THR A 60 -1.07 -23.57 -13.58
CA THR A 60 0.27 -24.13 -13.69
C THR A 60 1.30 -23.14 -13.21
N VAL A 61 2.38 -23.65 -12.62
CA VAL A 61 3.56 -22.86 -12.24
C VAL A 61 4.11 -22.16 -13.50
N PRO A 62 4.32 -20.84 -13.47
CA PRO A 62 4.77 -20.11 -14.64
C PRO A 62 6.23 -20.45 -14.98
N PRO A 63 6.63 -20.33 -16.26
CA PRO A 63 7.93 -20.80 -16.74
C PRO A 63 9.12 -20.02 -16.18
N ASN A 64 8.89 -18.85 -15.59
CA ASN A 64 9.91 -18.01 -14.96
C ASN A 64 10.14 -18.33 -13.48
N PHE A 65 9.44 -19.31 -12.90
CA PHE A 65 9.63 -19.69 -11.50
C PHE A 65 11.08 -20.16 -11.24
N PRO A 66 11.73 -19.73 -10.14
CA PRO A 66 13.11 -20.08 -9.87
C PRO A 66 13.27 -21.59 -9.63
N ALA A 67 14.01 -22.26 -10.51
CA ALA A 67 14.23 -23.71 -10.44
C ALA A 67 14.93 -24.20 -9.14
N ALA A 68 15.58 -23.29 -8.41
CA ALA A 68 16.23 -23.58 -7.15
C ALA A 68 15.24 -23.72 -5.97
N VAL A 69 14.00 -23.26 -6.12
CA VAL A 69 12.97 -23.41 -5.07
C VAL A 69 12.19 -24.70 -5.35
N PRO A 70 12.20 -25.69 -4.44
CA PRO A 70 11.41 -26.89 -4.60
C PRO A 70 9.91 -26.57 -4.47
N ILE A 71 9.06 -27.30 -5.19
CA ILE A 71 7.61 -27.22 -5.04
C ILE A 71 7.12 -28.60 -4.62
N TYR A 72 6.44 -28.67 -3.48
CA TYR A 72 5.83 -29.89 -3.00
C TYR A 72 4.58 -30.21 -3.83
N ASP A 73 4.46 -31.45 -4.29
CA ASP A 73 3.26 -32.01 -4.95
C ASP A 73 2.43 -31.02 -5.78
N ILE A 74 2.98 -30.63 -6.94
CA ILE A 74 2.35 -29.64 -7.85
C ILE A 74 0.96 -30.08 -8.29
N GLY A 75 0.73 -31.39 -8.44
CA GLY A 75 -0.52 -31.95 -8.95
C GLY A 75 -1.71 -31.79 -7.99
N ASN A 76 -1.44 -31.60 -6.70
CA ASN A 76 -2.44 -31.45 -5.64
C ASN A 76 -2.47 -30.03 -5.04
N SER A 77 -1.91 -29.04 -5.72
CA SER A 77 -2.01 -27.63 -5.29
C SER A 77 -3.39 -27.06 -5.61
N ASP A 78 -4.02 -26.39 -4.64
CA ASP A 78 -5.36 -25.82 -4.81
C ASP A 78 -5.32 -24.49 -5.55
N ARG A 79 -4.28 -23.69 -5.27
CA ARG A 79 -4.18 -22.32 -5.77
C ARG A 79 -2.74 -21.94 -6.06
N ILE A 80 -2.51 -21.44 -7.27
CA ILE A 80 -1.26 -20.75 -7.64
C ILE A 80 -1.64 -19.32 -8.02
N ALA A 81 -1.20 -18.35 -7.23
CA ALA A 81 -1.39 -16.94 -7.49
C ALA A 81 -0.07 -16.29 -7.92
N LEU A 82 -0.09 -15.59 -9.06
CA LEU A 82 1.02 -14.78 -9.54
C LEU A 82 0.67 -13.29 -9.42
N ILE A 83 1.58 -12.55 -8.81
CA ILE A 83 1.54 -11.09 -8.72
C ILE A 83 2.78 -10.57 -9.42
N TYR A 84 2.60 -9.94 -10.58
CA TYR A 84 3.73 -9.32 -11.27
C TYR A 84 4.26 -8.11 -10.51
N GLY A 85 5.57 -7.98 -10.38
CA GLY A 85 6.20 -6.87 -9.68
C GLY A 85 5.93 -5.51 -10.34
N LYS A 86 5.74 -5.50 -11.67
CA LYS A 86 5.24 -4.31 -12.41
C LYS A 86 3.87 -3.83 -11.95
N GLU A 87 3.05 -4.72 -11.39
CA GLU A 87 1.69 -4.42 -10.92
C GLU A 87 1.66 -4.06 -9.43
N LYS A 88 2.64 -4.53 -8.63
CA LYS A 88 2.79 -4.19 -7.20
C LYS A 88 3.14 -2.71 -6.94
N GLY A 89 3.77 -2.03 -7.91
CA GLY A 89 4.37 -0.71 -7.67
C GLY A 89 3.70 0.49 -8.35
N ARG A 90 2.97 0.33 -9.46
CA ARG A 90 2.71 1.47 -10.37
C ARG A 90 2.02 2.69 -9.75
N TRP A 91 1.16 2.50 -8.74
CA TRP A 91 0.44 3.61 -8.09
C TRP A 91 1.15 4.10 -6.81
N LEU A 92 1.78 3.20 -6.06
CA LEU A 92 2.57 3.52 -4.87
C LEU A 92 3.88 4.20 -5.24
N GLU A 93 4.47 3.90 -6.39
CA GLU A 93 5.56 4.69 -6.97
C GLU A 93 5.12 6.13 -7.19
N ILE A 94 4.01 6.36 -7.90
CA ILE A 94 3.49 7.72 -8.15
C ILE A 94 3.21 8.45 -6.82
N ALA A 95 2.65 7.75 -5.83
CA ALA A 95 2.38 8.29 -4.50
C ALA A 95 3.64 8.51 -3.64
N ALA A 96 4.70 7.73 -3.82
CA ALA A 96 5.99 7.87 -3.12
C ALA A 96 6.93 8.89 -3.80
N TYR A 97 6.80 9.08 -5.12
CA TYR A 97 7.51 10.11 -5.88
C TYR A 97 6.93 11.51 -5.62
N ALA A 98 5.62 11.63 -5.39
CA ALA A 98 4.99 12.94 -5.20
C ALA A 98 5.55 13.72 -3.99
N PRO A 99 5.73 13.12 -2.79
CA PRO A 99 6.42 13.79 -1.68
C PRO A 99 7.88 14.10 -2.01
N LYS A 100 8.62 13.19 -2.67
CA LYS A 100 10.02 13.42 -3.02
C LYS A 100 10.19 14.62 -3.96
N LEU A 101 9.29 14.84 -4.92
CA LEU A 101 9.34 16.00 -5.82
C LEU A 101 9.07 17.35 -5.12
N VAL A 102 8.24 17.34 -4.08
CA VAL A 102 7.90 18.56 -3.31
C VAL A 102 8.93 18.84 -2.22
N VAL A 103 9.44 17.80 -1.56
CA VAL A 103 10.35 17.91 -0.41
C VAL A 103 11.82 18.05 -0.85
N ALA A 104 12.23 17.41 -1.95
CA ALA A 104 13.61 17.49 -2.44
C ALA A 104 14.12 18.92 -2.68
N PRO A 105 13.38 19.83 -3.34
CA PRO A 105 13.83 21.22 -3.50
C PRO A 105 13.96 21.94 -2.15
N ILE A 106 13.09 21.65 -1.18
CA ILE A 106 13.12 22.26 0.16
C ILE A 106 14.36 21.79 0.93
N VAL A 107 14.66 20.49 0.92
CA VAL A 107 15.84 19.92 1.60
C VAL A 107 17.14 20.46 1.01
N ILE A 108 17.25 20.59 -0.32
CA ILE A 108 18.43 21.18 -0.97
C ILE A 108 18.61 22.65 -0.55
N ILE A 109 17.52 23.43 -0.53
CA ILE A 109 17.57 24.85 -0.13
C ILE A 109 17.93 25.03 1.34
N ILE A 110 17.43 24.15 2.23
CA ILE A 110 17.73 24.20 3.67
C ILE A 110 19.18 23.77 3.95
N ASN A 111 19.66 22.72 3.28
CA ASN A 111 21.02 22.22 3.48
C ASN A 111 22.08 23.22 2.96
N ASP A 112 21.83 23.88 1.81
CA ASP A 112 22.70 24.94 1.28
C ASP A 112 22.74 26.19 2.19
N LYS A 113 21.66 26.47 2.94
CA LYS A 113 21.59 27.58 3.90
C LYS A 113 22.24 27.28 5.26
N LEU A 114 22.19 26.03 5.71
CA LEU A 114 22.72 25.62 7.02
C LEU A 114 24.18 25.16 6.96
N PHE A 115 24.65 24.69 5.80
CA PHE A 115 26.03 24.22 5.59
C PHE A 115 26.56 24.73 4.24
N PRO A 116 27.00 26.00 4.14
CA PRO A 116 27.58 26.52 2.90
C PRO A 116 28.92 25.83 2.68
N SER A 117 28.92 24.78 1.85
CA SER A 117 30.16 24.16 1.40
C SER A 117 30.84 25.13 0.45
N SER A 118 31.93 25.74 0.90
CA SER A 118 32.81 26.53 0.05
C SER A 118 33.44 25.59 -0.99
N THR A 119 33.48 26.08 -2.24
CA THR A 119 34.14 25.52 -3.43
C THR A 119 33.35 24.53 -4.31
N THR A 120 33.17 24.99 -5.56
CA THR A 120 33.17 24.26 -6.84
C THR A 120 31.96 23.43 -7.29
N THR A 121 31.36 23.94 -8.38
CA THR A 121 30.73 23.25 -9.52
C THR A 121 29.28 22.77 -9.37
N ASP A 122 28.39 23.39 -10.14
CA ASP A 122 26.95 23.09 -10.30
C ASP A 122 26.64 21.63 -10.73
N GLU A 123 27.64 20.82 -11.10
CA GLU A 123 27.48 19.39 -11.43
C GLU A 123 26.97 18.52 -10.27
N ASN A 124 27.07 18.99 -9.02
CA ASN A 124 26.74 18.17 -7.85
C ASN A 124 25.30 18.30 -7.33
N ARG A 125 24.49 19.25 -7.79
CA ARG A 125 23.08 19.39 -7.34
C ARG A 125 22.15 18.43 -8.08
N PHE A 126 22.29 18.34 -9.39
CA PHE A 126 21.44 17.51 -10.24
C PHE A 126 21.75 16.02 -10.08
N SER A 127 23.02 15.65 -9.88
CA SER A 127 23.45 14.28 -9.58
C SER A 127 22.93 13.78 -8.22
N ARG A 128 22.90 14.65 -7.19
CA ARG A 128 22.31 14.33 -5.88
C ARG A 128 20.78 14.20 -5.94
N PHE A 129 20.11 15.08 -6.68
CA PHE A 129 18.67 15.01 -6.92
C PHE A 129 18.28 13.72 -7.68
N THR A 130 19.01 13.40 -8.76
CA THR A 130 18.76 12.18 -9.53
C THR A 130 19.07 10.92 -8.74
N ARG A 131 20.03 10.91 -7.80
CA ARG A 131 20.28 9.75 -6.93
C ARG A 131 19.11 9.47 -5.97
N LEU A 132 18.53 10.52 -5.37
CA LEU A 132 17.36 10.40 -4.46
C LEU A 132 16.07 9.97 -5.19
N LEU A 133 15.98 10.29 -6.49
CA LEU A 133 14.91 9.83 -7.37
C LEU A 133 15.15 8.42 -7.92
N LYS A 134 16.39 7.98 -8.09
CA LYS A 134 16.72 6.69 -8.70
C LYS A 134 16.71 5.51 -7.72
N GLU A 135 16.69 5.75 -6.41
CA GLU A 135 16.49 4.67 -5.44
C GLU A 135 15.03 4.15 -5.53
N PRO A 136 14.83 2.92 -6.02
CA PRO A 136 13.50 2.33 -6.05
C PRO A 136 13.00 2.20 -4.61
N VAL A 137 11.83 2.78 -4.34
CA VAL A 137 11.18 2.70 -3.02
C VAL A 137 10.47 1.36 -2.85
N ILE A 138 10.30 0.60 -3.94
CA ILE A 138 9.40 -0.55 -4.03
C ILE A 138 10.11 -1.72 -4.70
N ASP A 139 9.87 -2.91 -4.14
CA ASP A 139 10.30 -4.19 -4.70
C ASP A 139 9.52 -4.49 -6.00
N HIS A 140 10.25 -4.60 -7.11
CA HIS A 140 9.71 -4.92 -8.44
C HIS A 140 9.79 -6.41 -8.79
N ARG A 141 10.15 -7.25 -7.83
CA ARG A 141 10.17 -8.70 -8.03
C ARG A 141 8.76 -9.26 -8.22
N ASP A 142 8.66 -10.27 -9.06
CA ASP A 142 7.44 -11.05 -9.22
C ASP A 142 7.24 -11.89 -7.96
N THR A 143 5.99 -12.08 -7.55
CA THR A 143 5.65 -12.92 -6.41
C THR A 143 4.73 -14.03 -6.83
N ILE A 144 5.12 -15.26 -6.50
CA ILE A 144 4.28 -16.44 -6.65
C ILE A 144 3.93 -16.93 -5.26
N GLN A 145 2.64 -17.17 -5.07
CA GLN A 145 2.11 -17.83 -3.89
C GLN A 145 1.45 -19.12 -4.34
N ILE A 146 1.83 -20.23 -3.72
CA ILE A 146 1.22 -21.54 -3.94
C ILE A 146 0.63 -21.99 -2.62
N ASP A 147 -0.65 -22.32 -2.64
CA ASP A 147 -1.40 -22.73 -1.46
C ASP A 147 -1.91 -24.17 -1.66
N TRP A 148 -1.83 -24.95 -0.59
CA TRP A 148 -2.41 -26.28 -0.46
C TRP A 148 -3.28 -26.30 0.80
N THR A 149 -4.40 -26.99 0.72
CA THR A 149 -5.35 -27.24 1.80
C THR A 149 -5.50 -28.75 1.99
N GLU A 150 -5.71 -29.16 3.25
CA GLU A 150 -5.99 -30.56 3.60
C GLU A 150 -4.97 -31.58 3.04
N LEU A 151 -3.68 -31.26 3.11
CA LEU A 151 -2.62 -32.15 2.68
C LEU A 151 -2.59 -33.42 3.53
N THR A 152 -2.47 -34.59 2.90
CA THR A 152 -2.33 -35.86 3.64
C THR A 152 -1.00 -35.98 4.39
N ALA A 153 -0.01 -35.15 4.05
CA ALA A 153 1.31 -35.16 4.65
C ALA A 153 1.33 -34.46 6.01
N GLU A 154 2.14 -34.96 6.94
CA GLU A 154 2.27 -34.37 8.27
C GLU A 154 2.97 -33.00 8.24
N PRO A 155 2.59 -32.03 9.10
CA PRO A 155 3.14 -30.67 9.06
C PRO A 155 4.64 -30.65 9.29
N ARG A 156 5.12 -31.55 10.15
CA ARG A 156 6.55 -31.71 10.45
C ARG A 156 7.32 -32.25 9.24
N PHE A 157 6.75 -33.21 8.52
CA PHE A 157 7.36 -33.75 7.32
C PHE A 157 7.50 -32.66 6.25
N VAL A 158 6.44 -31.90 5.98
CA VAL A 158 6.45 -30.82 4.98
C VAL A 158 7.44 -29.73 5.36
N TYR A 159 7.45 -29.31 6.62
CA TYR A 159 8.42 -28.34 7.14
C TYR A 159 9.86 -28.80 6.92
N ASP A 160 10.18 -30.04 7.30
CA ASP A 160 11.52 -30.60 7.18
C ASP A 160 11.93 -30.83 5.72
N TYR A 161 10.98 -31.21 4.85
CA TYR A 161 11.19 -31.32 3.41
C TYR A 161 11.67 -30.00 2.82
N TYR A 162 10.91 -28.92 2.99
CA TYR A 162 11.28 -27.62 2.43
C TYR A 162 12.59 -27.11 3.02
N LYS A 163 12.76 -27.22 4.34
CA LYS A 163 13.99 -26.79 5.00
C LYS A 163 15.22 -27.48 4.40
N LYS A 164 15.18 -28.81 4.26
CA LYS A 164 16.30 -29.60 3.73
C LYS A 164 16.56 -29.31 2.25
N GLU A 165 15.52 -29.25 1.42
CA GLU A 165 15.69 -29.01 -0.03
C GLU A 165 16.19 -27.58 -0.33
N LEU A 166 15.75 -26.60 0.47
CA LEU A 166 16.26 -25.22 0.38
C LEU A 166 17.70 -25.12 0.90
N GLU A 167 18.05 -25.77 2.01
CA GLU A 167 19.42 -25.82 2.51
C GLU A 167 20.38 -26.50 1.52
N LYS A 168 19.95 -27.59 0.85
CA LYS A 168 20.71 -28.23 -0.24
C LYS A 168 20.96 -27.29 -1.41
N SER A 169 20.02 -26.38 -1.67
CA SER A 169 20.13 -25.35 -2.70
C SER A 169 20.83 -24.08 -2.19
N GLU A 170 21.47 -24.15 -1.01
CA GLU A 170 22.25 -23.09 -0.36
C GLU A 170 21.44 -21.84 0.02
N PHE A 171 20.13 -21.99 0.28
CA PHE A 171 19.33 -20.90 0.84
C PHE A 171 19.63 -20.69 2.32
N LEU A 172 19.69 -19.44 2.74
CA LEU A 172 19.78 -19.06 4.14
C LEU A 172 18.38 -19.12 4.77
N ILE A 173 18.18 -20.04 5.70
CA ILE A 173 16.91 -20.21 6.42
C ILE A 173 16.89 -19.36 7.70
N LYS A 174 15.85 -18.55 7.86
CA LYS A 174 15.57 -17.76 9.06
C LYS A 174 14.26 -18.25 9.68
N PRO A 175 14.31 -19.12 10.70
CA PRO A 175 13.10 -19.61 11.37
C PRO A 175 12.40 -18.46 12.10
N SER A 176 11.06 -18.39 12.01
CA SER A 176 10.27 -17.36 12.69
C SER A 176 9.36 -17.93 13.77
N GLN A 177 8.71 -19.06 13.50
CA GLN A 177 7.78 -19.70 14.42
C GLN A 177 7.81 -21.21 14.26
N ASN A 178 7.84 -21.94 15.38
CA ASN A 178 7.76 -23.39 15.36
C ASN A 178 6.97 -23.85 16.59
N SER A 179 5.66 -23.95 16.41
CA SER A 179 4.71 -24.49 17.37
C SER A 179 4.01 -25.71 16.77
N ASP A 180 3.18 -26.39 17.55
CA ASP A 180 2.41 -27.54 17.05
C ASP A 180 1.34 -27.12 16.04
N ARG A 181 0.78 -25.91 16.20
CA ARG A 181 -0.27 -25.38 15.30
C ARG A 181 0.25 -24.60 14.10
N VAL A 182 1.34 -23.88 14.29
CA VAL A 182 1.90 -22.99 13.26
C VAL A 182 3.40 -23.21 13.17
N LYS A 183 3.87 -23.47 11.94
CA LYS A 183 5.29 -23.54 11.60
C LYS A 183 5.58 -22.59 10.45
N GLN A 184 6.58 -21.75 10.63
CA GLN A 184 6.93 -20.72 9.66
C GLN A 184 8.44 -20.48 9.65
N PHE A 185 8.97 -20.28 8.46
CA PHE A 185 10.31 -19.76 8.25
C PHE A 185 10.39 -18.97 6.96
N SER A 186 11.38 -18.09 6.89
CA SER A 186 11.76 -17.40 5.67
C SER A 186 13.07 -17.95 5.12
N PHE A 187 13.26 -17.82 3.81
CA PHE A 187 14.46 -18.26 3.12
C PHE A 187 14.93 -17.19 2.13
N GLN A 188 16.24 -17.12 1.89
CA GLN A 188 16.84 -16.13 1.02
C GLN A 188 18.10 -16.67 0.33
N LYS A 189 18.24 -16.41 -0.97
CA LYS A 189 19.45 -16.64 -1.77
C LYS A 189 19.47 -15.64 -2.92
N ASP A 190 20.56 -14.89 -3.06
CA ASP A 190 20.72 -13.86 -4.10
C ASP A 190 19.53 -12.89 -4.16
N SER A 191 18.81 -12.83 -5.28
CA SER A 191 17.60 -12.02 -5.46
C SER A 191 16.31 -12.74 -5.08
N ILE A 192 16.37 -14.01 -4.69
CA ILE A 192 15.20 -14.84 -4.36
C ILE A 192 14.98 -14.80 -2.86
N GLU A 193 13.76 -14.44 -2.46
CA GLU A 193 13.31 -14.43 -1.07
C GLU A 193 11.95 -15.10 -0.95
N GLY A 194 11.70 -15.79 0.14
CA GLY A 194 10.39 -16.40 0.33
C GLY A 194 10.10 -16.79 1.76
N ALA A 195 8.91 -17.33 1.93
CA ALA A 195 8.44 -17.85 3.21
C ALA A 195 7.61 -19.10 3.00
N ILE A 196 7.77 -20.03 3.95
CA ILE A 196 6.87 -21.15 4.16
C ILE A 196 6.02 -20.82 5.37
N PHE A 197 4.71 -21.01 5.23
CA PHE A 197 3.75 -20.96 6.32
C PHE A 197 2.96 -22.25 6.33
N ILE A 198 2.90 -22.89 7.48
CA ILE A 198 2.16 -24.13 7.70
C ILE A 198 1.27 -23.91 8.91
N GLU A 199 -0.02 -24.17 8.74
CA GLU A 199 -1.02 -24.16 9.80
C GLU A 199 -1.68 -25.53 9.87
N ASP A 200 -1.86 -26.00 11.09
CA ASP A 200 -2.43 -27.30 11.37
C ASP A 200 -3.18 -27.31 12.70
N ASN A 201 -4.29 -28.02 12.74
CA ASN A 201 -4.97 -28.40 13.97
C ASN A 201 -4.46 -29.79 14.41
N PRO A 202 -3.83 -29.93 15.59
CA PRO A 202 -3.27 -31.20 16.07
C PRO A 202 -4.28 -32.37 16.19
N GLU A 203 -5.57 -32.08 16.15
CA GLU A 203 -6.65 -33.07 16.19
C GLU A 203 -6.93 -33.69 14.81
N ASN A 204 -6.54 -33.00 13.73
CA ASN A 204 -6.71 -33.46 12.36
C ASN A 204 -5.50 -34.30 11.93
N LYS A 205 -5.72 -35.18 10.94
CA LYS A 205 -4.62 -35.89 10.29
C LYS A 205 -4.19 -35.10 9.06
N GLY A 206 -2.88 -34.95 8.90
CA GLY A 206 -2.31 -34.25 7.75
C GLY A 206 -1.92 -32.83 8.11
N THR A 207 -1.94 -31.94 7.12
CA THR A 207 -1.68 -30.51 7.28
C THR A 207 -2.89 -29.75 6.75
N ASP A 208 -3.57 -28.98 7.60
CA ASP A 208 -4.74 -28.21 7.20
C ASP A 208 -4.41 -27.16 6.11
N TYR A 209 -3.26 -26.47 6.24
CA TYR A 209 -2.85 -25.44 5.29
C TYR A 209 -1.32 -25.33 5.14
N LEU A 210 -0.87 -25.23 3.89
CA LEU A 210 0.50 -24.90 3.52
C LEU A 210 0.49 -23.75 2.52
N SER A 211 1.36 -22.78 2.71
CA SER A 211 1.61 -21.71 1.75
C SER A 211 3.11 -21.53 1.50
N LEU A 212 3.48 -21.52 0.22
CA LEU A 212 4.81 -21.16 -0.28
C LEU A 212 4.70 -19.81 -0.98
N THR A 213 5.33 -18.78 -0.42
CA THR A 213 5.48 -17.48 -1.07
C THR A 213 6.91 -17.29 -1.54
N VAL A 214 7.11 -16.91 -2.80
CA VAL A 214 8.42 -16.70 -3.43
C VAL A 214 8.42 -15.36 -4.18
N ASN A 215 9.40 -14.52 -3.89
CA ASN A 215 9.71 -13.26 -4.57
C ASN A 215 10.99 -13.44 -5.38
N PHE A 216 11.00 -13.09 -6.66
CA PHE A 216 12.14 -13.26 -7.57
C PHE A 216 12.18 -12.23 -8.71
#